data_AF-A0A1X6ZSJ0-F1
#
_entry.id   AF-A0A1X6ZSJ0-F1
#
_cell.length_a   1.000
_cell.length_b   1.000
_cell.length_c   1.000
_cell.angle_alpha   90.00
_cell.angle_beta   90.00
_cell.angle_gamma   90.00
#
_symmetry.space_group_name_H-M   'P 1'
#
loop_
_entity.id
_entity.type
_entity.pdbx_description
1 polymer ?
#
loop_
_entity_poly.entity_id
_entity_poly.type
_entity_poly.pdbx_seq_one_letter_code
_entity_poly.pdbx_strand_id
1 'polypeptide(L)'
;MNDHPFDPARVNTMLRATWGLHRPGDKDARLDLVLGPDEDHDLELEKRLREAIGGPGDPWELAYRWHKPVEPLQWGAPEPSDVPGIRDDLERRLSEAGIIGANDVQAFPTGWIWIAQVMVHRMCEWANEGETIRIQQIKEKFGGLRVYAYGSDRLGRLTDWCEEQSICRCMATGMEGELRQTGWLLTLSDAAYELCQRDRPAAERMMYPPREGADG
;
A
#
# COMPACT_ATOMS: atom_id res chain seq x y z
N MET A 1 -5.55 -9.30 -25.98
CA MET A 1 -6.02 -8.32 -24.97
C MET A 1 -6.81 -9.12 -23.96
N ASN A 2 -6.15 -9.54 -22.87
CA ASN A 2 -6.84 -10.25 -21.81
C ASN A 2 -7.76 -9.25 -21.12
N ASP A 3 -9.05 -9.60 -21.04
CA ASP A 3 -10.07 -8.92 -20.23
C ASP A 3 -9.66 -9.08 -18.75
N HIS A 4 -8.71 -8.28 -18.28
CA HIS A 4 -8.45 -8.21 -16.85
C HIS A 4 -9.60 -7.43 -16.22
N PRO A 5 -10.39 -8.03 -15.31
CA PRO A 5 -11.59 -7.41 -14.74
C PRO A 5 -11.29 -6.24 -13.79
N PHE A 6 -10.01 -5.87 -13.63
CA PHE A 6 -9.59 -4.81 -12.74
C PHE A 6 -9.47 -3.48 -13.49
N ASP A 7 -10.32 -2.52 -13.12
CA ASP A 7 -10.30 -1.16 -13.64
C ASP A 7 -9.75 -0.20 -12.56
N PRO A 8 -8.49 0.28 -12.68
CA PRO A 8 -7.90 1.17 -11.69
C PRO A 8 -8.62 2.53 -11.61
N ALA A 9 -9.33 2.97 -12.65
CA ALA A 9 -10.02 4.26 -12.67
C ALA A 9 -11.22 4.31 -11.70
N ARG A 10 -11.80 3.14 -11.42
CA ARG A 10 -12.99 2.99 -10.54
C ARG A 10 -12.65 2.83 -9.07
N VAL A 11 -11.36 2.71 -8.74
CA VAL A 11 -10.93 2.52 -7.35
C VAL A 11 -11.02 3.85 -6.58
N ASN A 12 -11.65 3.78 -5.41
CA ASN A 12 -11.69 4.86 -4.44
C ASN A 12 -10.35 4.95 -3.70
N THR A 13 -9.58 6.00 -3.99
CA THR A 13 -8.27 6.25 -3.37
C THR A 13 -8.33 7.15 -2.15
N MET A 14 -9.54 7.48 -1.65
CA MET A 14 -9.70 8.30 -0.46
C MET A 14 -9.27 7.54 0.79
N LEU A 15 -8.80 8.31 1.77
CA LEU A 15 -8.37 7.84 3.07
C LEU A 15 -9.33 8.36 4.15
N ARG A 16 -9.51 7.60 5.22
CA ARG A 16 -10.19 8.03 6.44
C ARG A 16 -9.16 8.30 7.51
N ALA A 17 -9.20 9.48 8.10
CA ALA A 17 -8.43 9.75 9.31
C ALA A 17 -8.97 8.87 10.45
N THR A 18 -8.07 8.18 11.16
CA THR A 18 -8.45 7.34 12.30
C THR A 18 -7.75 7.83 13.56
N TRP A 19 -8.49 7.92 14.65
CA TRP A 19 -7.96 8.20 15.98
C TRP A 19 -7.99 6.92 16.80
N GLY A 20 -6.85 6.52 17.32
CA GLY A 20 -6.74 5.36 18.18
C GLY A 20 -6.79 5.79 19.64
N LEU A 21 -7.77 5.30 20.37
CA LEU A 21 -7.77 5.29 21.82
C LEU A 21 -7.25 3.94 22.27
N HIS A 22 -6.27 3.94 23.17
CA HIS A 22 -5.72 2.72 23.73
C HIS A 22 -5.43 2.88 25.21
N ARG A 23 -5.42 1.78 25.96
CA ARG A 23 -5.02 1.78 27.35
C ARG A 23 -3.60 1.24 27.49
N PRO A 24 -2.65 2.00 28.07
CA PRO A 24 -1.30 1.51 28.31
C PRO A 24 -1.31 0.21 29.13
N GLY A 25 -0.61 -0.81 28.65
CA GLY A 25 -0.51 -2.11 29.31
C GLY A 25 -1.65 -3.09 29.02
N ASP A 26 -2.69 -2.70 28.30
CA ASP A 26 -3.80 -3.55 27.87
C ASP A 26 -3.88 -3.59 26.34
N LYS A 27 -3.45 -4.72 25.76
CA LYS A 27 -3.31 -4.86 24.30
C LYS A 27 -4.66 -4.98 23.59
N ASP A 28 -5.71 -5.34 24.33
CA ASP A 28 -7.04 -5.61 23.77
C ASP A 28 -7.99 -4.41 23.96
N ALA A 29 -7.67 -3.49 24.89
CA ALA A 29 -8.40 -2.25 25.08
C ALA A 29 -8.05 -1.20 24.00
N ARG A 30 -8.72 -1.30 22.86
CA ARG A 30 -8.59 -0.37 21.73
C ARG A 30 -9.95 0.09 21.20
N LEU A 31 -10.07 1.38 20.94
CA LEU A 31 -11.20 1.98 20.23
C LEU A 31 -10.65 2.85 19.09
N ASP A 32 -11.07 2.57 17.86
CA ASP A 32 -10.75 3.39 16.69
C ASP A 32 -11.94 4.34 16.41
N LEU A 33 -11.72 5.65 16.46
CA LEU A 33 -12.68 6.65 15.96
C LEU A 33 -12.33 6.95 14.50
N VAL A 34 -13.23 6.58 13.60
CA VAL A 34 -13.05 6.78 12.15
C VAL A 34 -13.78 8.06 11.74
N LEU A 35 -13.02 9.05 11.27
CA LEU A 35 -13.54 10.31 10.76
C LEU A 35 -13.98 10.18 9.28
N GLY A 36 -14.56 11.26 8.74
CA GLY A 36 -15.00 11.32 7.35
C GLY A 36 -13.84 11.11 6.35
N PRO A 37 -14.16 10.77 5.09
CA PRO A 37 -13.15 10.57 4.06
C PRO A 37 -12.48 11.90 3.69
N ASP A 38 -11.14 11.92 3.61
CA ASP A 38 -10.29 13.10 3.35
C ASP A 38 -10.54 14.29 4.29
N GLU A 39 -11.02 14.06 5.52
CA GLU A 39 -11.01 15.09 6.55
C GLU A 39 -9.56 15.34 6.99
N ASP A 40 -9.10 16.58 6.82
CA ASP A 40 -7.80 17.02 7.34
C ASP A 40 -7.74 16.85 8.86
N HIS A 41 -6.52 16.73 9.38
CA HIS A 41 -6.26 16.66 10.81
C HIS A 41 -6.75 17.94 11.51
N ASP A 42 -7.95 17.88 12.09
CA ASP A 42 -8.51 18.96 12.89
C ASP A 42 -7.86 18.99 14.29
N LEU A 43 -6.89 19.89 14.46
CA LEU A 43 -6.17 20.10 15.72
C LEU A 43 -7.06 20.58 16.86
N GLU A 44 -8.16 21.28 16.56
CA GLU A 44 -9.10 21.75 17.58
C GLU A 44 -10.00 20.59 18.04
N LEU A 45 -10.46 19.76 17.11
CA LEU A 45 -11.12 18.50 17.45
C LEU A 45 -10.20 17.58 18.26
N GLU A 46 -8.93 17.44 17.88
CA GLU A 46 -7.92 16.71 18.65
C GLU A 46 -7.88 17.18 20.10
N LYS A 47 -7.70 18.50 20.27
CA LYS A 47 -7.58 19.11 21.59
C LYS A 47 -8.83 18.84 22.42
N ARG A 48 -10.01 19.02 21.84
CA ARG A 48 -11.29 18.72 22.50
C ARG A 48 -11.42 17.25 22.87
N LEU A 49 -10.98 16.33 22.00
CA LEU A 49 -10.96 14.89 22.29
C LEU A 49 -9.97 14.56 23.42
N ARG A 50 -8.77 15.17 23.44
CA ARG A 50 -7.80 14.98 24.52
C ARG A 50 -8.31 15.50 25.86
N GLU A 51 -8.96 16.65 25.86
CA GLU A 51 -9.59 17.22 27.07
C GLU A 51 -10.73 16.33 27.58
N ALA A 52 -11.49 15.69 26.67
CA ALA A 52 -12.58 14.79 27.02
C ALA A 52 -12.12 13.40 27.48
N ILE A 53 -10.99 12.88 26.95
CA ILE A 53 -10.57 11.47 27.08
C ILE A 53 -9.18 11.33 27.77
N GLY A 54 -8.73 12.36 28.49
CA GLY A 54 -7.39 12.40 29.08
C GLY A 54 -7.33 13.18 30.39
N GLY A 55 -8.45 13.25 31.12
CA GLY A 55 -8.49 13.87 32.43
C GLY A 55 -7.58 13.17 33.45
N PRO A 56 -7.19 13.83 34.55
CA PRO A 56 -6.38 13.21 35.60
C PRO A 56 -6.99 11.87 36.08
N GLY A 57 -6.29 10.76 35.84
CA GLY A 57 -6.72 9.41 36.22
C GLY A 57 -7.41 8.60 35.12
N ASP A 58 -7.60 9.15 33.92
CA ASP A 58 -8.11 8.38 32.78
C ASP A 58 -7.05 7.39 32.28
N PRO A 59 -7.35 6.07 32.22
CA PRO A 59 -6.41 5.08 31.70
C PRO A 59 -6.28 5.09 30.18
N TRP A 60 -7.07 5.90 29.46
CA TRP A 60 -7.04 5.96 28.00
C TRP A 60 -6.07 7.03 27.49
N GLU A 61 -5.25 6.65 26.52
CA GLU A 61 -4.37 7.55 25.79
C GLU A 61 -4.86 7.70 24.35
N LEU A 62 -5.11 8.95 23.96
CA LEU A 62 -5.41 9.32 22.58
C LEU A 62 -4.11 9.39 21.78
N ALA A 63 -3.99 8.52 20.78
CA ALA A 63 -2.96 8.55 19.77
C ALA A 63 -3.61 8.82 18.42
N TYR A 64 -3.20 9.90 17.74
CA TYR A 64 -3.53 10.05 16.33
C TYR A 64 -2.93 8.85 15.59
N ARG A 65 -3.78 8.03 14.97
CA ARG A 65 -3.34 6.78 14.35
C ARG A 65 -3.86 6.67 12.93
N TRP A 66 -3.01 7.11 12.02
CA TRP A 66 -2.94 6.68 10.63
C TRP A 66 -4.21 6.90 9.80
N HIS A 67 -4.00 6.84 8.49
CA HIS A 67 -5.04 6.83 7.50
C HIS A 67 -5.47 5.38 7.25
N LYS A 68 -6.74 5.13 6.89
CA LYS A 68 -7.19 3.84 6.34
C LYS A 68 -7.89 4.06 5.01
N PRO A 69 -7.73 3.19 4.00
CA PRO A 69 -8.50 3.29 2.78
C PRO A 69 -10.00 3.26 3.08
N VAL A 70 -10.77 4.13 2.41
CA VAL A 70 -12.24 4.12 2.52
C VAL A 70 -12.80 2.76 2.10
N GLU A 71 -12.20 2.16 1.08
CA GLU A 71 -12.49 0.82 0.59
C GLU A 71 -11.18 0.04 0.39
N PRO A 72 -11.07 -1.19 0.90
CA PRO A 72 -9.95 -2.06 0.56
C PRO A 72 -10.03 -2.47 -0.91
N LEU A 73 -8.88 -2.58 -1.57
CA LEU A 73 -8.81 -3.22 -2.88
C LEU A 73 -9.33 -4.66 -2.79
N GLN A 74 -9.91 -5.15 -3.88
CA GLN A 74 -10.24 -6.57 -4.00
C GLN A 74 -9.04 -7.47 -3.68
N TRP A 75 -9.29 -8.66 -3.14
CA TRP A 75 -8.26 -9.65 -2.79
C TRP A 75 -7.80 -10.44 -4.00
N GLY A 76 -6.53 -10.82 -4.00
CA GLY A 76 -5.89 -11.56 -5.08
C GLY A 76 -4.85 -10.73 -5.84
N ALA A 77 -4.34 -11.33 -6.92
CA ALA A 77 -3.37 -10.76 -7.83
C ALA A 77 -3.52 -11.40 -9.21
N PRO A 78 -2.93 -10.80 -10.27
CA PRO A 78 -2.77 -11.47 -11.56
C PRO A 78 -1.94 -12.75 -11.44
N GLU A 79 -2.02 -13.61 -12.45
CA GLU A 79 -1.15 -14.78 -12.55
C GLU A 79 0.32 -14.34 -12.58
N PRO A 80 1.23 -15.00 -11.83
CA PRO A 80 2.63 -14.59 -11.77
C PRO A 80 3.32 -14.48 -13.15
N SER A 81 2.91 -15.28 -14.14
CA SER A 81 3.44 -15.20 -15.50
C SER A 81 3.09 -13.89 -16.23
N ASP A 82 2.00 -13.23 -15.87
CA ASP A 82 1.55 -12.00 -16.51
C ASP A 82 2.22 -10.76 -15.91
N VAL A 83 2.73 -10.88 -14.67
CA VAL A 83 3.27 -9.76 -13.88
C VAL A 83 4.41 -9.02 -14.56
N PRO A 84 5.42 -9.66 -15.19
CA PRO A 84 6.48 -8.93 -15.89
C PRO A 84 5.93 -8.01 -16.97
N GLY A 85 5.03 -8.51 -17.83
CA GLY A 85 4.40 -7.73 -18.88
C GLY A 85 3.54 -6.58 -18.34
N ILE A 86 2.85 -6.79 -17.21
CA ILE A 86 2.12 -5.71 -16.52
C ILE A 86 3.08 -4.63 -16.02
N ARG A 87 4.17 -5.00 -15.34
CA ARG A 87 5.15 -4.02 -14.84
C ARG A 87 5.79 -3.23 -15.98
N ASP A 88 6.10 -3.89 -17.10
CA ASP A 88 6.65 -3.24 -18.29
C ASP A 88 5.65 -2.23 -18.89
N ASP A 89 4.36 -2.56 -18.96
CA ASP A 89 3.32 -1.63 -19.37
C ASP A 89 3.23 -0.41 -18.43
N LEU A 90 3.27 -0.65 -17.12
CA LEU A 90 3.24 0.41 -16.11
C LEU A 90 4.44 1.35 -16.21
N GLU A 91 5.65 0.81 -16.35
CA GLU A 91 6.89 1.59 -16.54
C GLU A 91 6.81 2.45 -17.81
N ARG A 92 6.34 1.85 -18.91
CA ARG A 92 6.14 2.56 -20.18
C ARG A 92 5.16 3.71 -20.04
N ARG A 93 4.01 3.50 -19.40
CA ARG A 93 2.98 4.53 -19.17
C ARG A 93 3.50 5.69 -18.32
N LEU A 94 4.23 5.41 -17.24
CA LEU A 94 4.87 6.43 -16.41
C LEU A 94 5.87 7.26 -17.24
N SER A 95 6.70 6.59 -18.04
CA SER A 95 7.71 7.23 -18.89
C SER A 95 7.07 8.11 -19.97
N GLU A 96 6.02 7.63 -20.63
CA GLU A 96 5.26 8.40 -21.64
C GLU A 96 4.57 9.63 -21.04
N ALA A 97 4.13 9.55 -19.78
CA ALA A 97 3.59 10.68 -19.03
C ALA A 97 4.67 11.66 -18.51
N GLY A 98 5.96 11.42 -18.81
CA GLY A 98 7.07 12.27 -18.39
C GLY A 98 7.45 12.15 -16.90
N ILE A 99 7.02 11.09 -16.23
CA ILE A 99 7.29 10.87 -14.80
C ILE A 99 8.71 10.33 -14.61
N ILE A 100 9.50 11.00 -13.77
CA ILE A 100 10.88 10.59 -13.47
C ILE A 100 10.85 9.41 -12.49
N GLY A 101 11.72 8.41 -12.70
CA GLY A 101 11.82 7.23 -11.83
C GLY A 101 10.83 6.11 -12.16
N ALA A 102 10.32 6.07 -13.39
CA ALA A 102 9.33 5.08 -13.84
C ALA A 102 9.74 3.61 -13.59
N ASN A 103 11.04 3.31 -13.69
CA ASN A 103 11.59 1.96 -13.50
C ASN A 103 11.43 1.42 -12.08
N ASP A 104 11.22 2.26 -11.07
CA ASP A 104 10.98 1.80 -9.69
C ASP A 104 9.70 0.95 -9.57
N VAL A 105 8.75 1.06 -10.51
CA VAL A 105 7.54 0.21 -10.51
C VAL A 105 7.87 -1.29 -10.62
N GLN A 106 9.06 -1.63 -11.10
CA GLN A 106 9.54 -3.01 -11.15
C GLN A 106 9.70 -3.65 -9.76
N ALA A 107 9.79 -2.84 -8.70
CA ALA A 107 9.92 -3.31 -7.33
C ALA A 107 8.60 -3.79 -6.69
N PHE A 108 7.44 -3.59 -7.33
CA PHE A 108 6.17 -4.07 -6.79
C PHE A 108 6.07 -5.60 -6.83
N PRO A 109 5.88 -6.31 -5.72
CA PRO A 109 5.66 -7.75 -5.75
C PRO A 109 4.30 -8.12 -6.38
N THR A 110 4.17 -9.35 -6.87
CA THR A 110 2.97 -9.90 -7.54
C THR A 110 1.67 -9.58 -6.81
N GLY A 111 1.64 -9.82 -5.49
CA GLY A 111 0.49 -9.61 -4.64
C GLY A 111 0.01 -8.16 -4.54
N TRP A 112 0.85 -7.21 -4.92
CA TRP A 112 0.58 -5.77 -4.83
C TRP A 112 0.40 -5.12 -6.21
N ILE A 113 0.30 -5.90 -7.29
CA ILE A 113 0.21 -5.35 -8.65
C ILE A 113 -1.04 -4.49 -8.87
N TRP A 114 -2.16 -4.80 -8.22
CA TRP A 114 -3.34 -3.93 -8.31
C TRP A 114 -3.13 -2.56 -7.63
N ILE A 115 -2.34 -2.50 -6.56
CA ILE A 115 -1.92 -1.23 -5.95
C ILE A 115 -1.10 -0.42 -6.96
N ALA A 116 -0.13 -1.08 -7.61
CA ALA A 116 0.70 -0.45 -8.65
C ALA A 116 -0.13 0.12 -9.79
N GLN A 117 -1.11 -0.64 -10.30
CA GLN A 117 -1.98 -0.20 -11.39
C GLN A 117 -2.78 1.06 -11.05
N VAL A 118 -3.32 1.15 -9.82
CA VAL A 118 -4.06 2.34 -9.35
C VAL A 118 -3.12 3.53 -9.19
N MET A 119 -1.96 3.32 -8.55
CA MET A 119 -0.95 4.36 -8.35
C MET A 119 -0.52 4.97 -9.68
N VAL A 120 -0.14 4.12 -10.65
CA VAL A 120 0.31 4.55 -11.98
C VAL A 120 -0.80 5.24 -12.75
N HIS A 121 -2.03 4.72 -12.69
CA HIS A 121 -3.16 5.36 -13.35
C HIS A 121 -3.35 6.81 -12.86
N ARG A 122 -3.43 7.02 -11.54
CA ARG A 122 -3.60 8.37 -10.95
C ARG A 122 -2.40 9.28 -11.21
N MET A 123 -1.19 8.77 -11.07
CA MET A 123 0.02 9.55 -11.38
C MET A 123 0.05 10.01 -12.84
N CYS A 124 -0.28 9.13 -13.80
CA CYS A 124 -0.35 9.50 -15.21
C CYS A 124 -1.45 10.53 -15.49
N GLU A 125 -2.64 10.39 -14.90
CA GLU A 125 -3.71 11.40 -15.03
C GLU A 125 -3.22 12.77 -14.57
N TRP A 126 -2.61 12.84 -13.39
CA TRP A 126 -2.15 14.09 -12.80
C TRP A 126 -0.94 14.69 -13.52
N ALA A 127 -0.02 13.86 -14.02
CA ALA A 127 1.07 14.32 -14.86
C ALA A 127 0.56 14.95 -16.17
N ASN A 128 -0.47 14.34 -16.78
CA ASN A 128 -1.12 14.90 -17.98
C ASN A 128 -1.89 16.20 -17.71
N GLU A 129 -2.34 16.43 -16.47
CA GLU A 129 -2.88 17.71 -16.00
C GLU A 129 -1.79 18.78 -15.76
N GLY A 130 -0.51 18.42 -15.87
CA GLY A 130 0.63 19.31 -15.70
C GLY A 130 1.34 19.19 -14.34
N GLU A 131 0.99 18.21 -13.50
CA GLU A 131 1.71 17.97 -12.25
C GLU A 131 3.12 17.40 -12.52
N THR A 132 4.12 17.95 -11.83
CA THR A 132 5.47 17.38 -11.84
C THR A 132 5.58 16.29 -10.79
N ILE A 133 5.74 15.04 -11.23
CA ILE A 133 5.85 13.87 -10.37
C ILE A 133 7.23 13.22 -10.56
N ARG A 134 7.87 12.88 -9.44
CA ARG A 134 9.12 12.11 -9.41
C ARG A 134 9.02 10.97 -8.41
N ILE A 135 9.11 9.75 -8.90
CA ILE A 135 9.33 8.56 -8.06
C ILE A 135 10.82 8.53 -7.71
N GLN A 136 11.12 8.45 -6.42
CA GLN A 136 12.50 8.35 -5.92
C GLN A 136 12.86 6.90 -5.61
N GLN A 137 11.91 6.15 -5.04
CA GLN A 137 12.10 4.76 -4.68
C GLN A 137 10.77 4.09 -4.39
N ILE A 138 10.61 2.85 -4.84
CA ILE A 138 9.57 1.93 -4.39
C ILE A 138 10.24 0.70 -3.80
N LYS A 139 9.81 0.27 -2.62
CA LYS A 139 10.38 -0.93 -1.97
C LYS A 139 9.43 -1.55 -0.96
N GLU A 140 9.65 -2.82 -0.67
CA GLU A 140 9.17 -3.41 0.57
C GLU A 140 10.02 -2.92 1.76
N LYS A 141 9.35 -2.67 2.90
CA LYS A 141 10.00 -2.40 4.18
C LYS A 141 9.11 -2.83 5.34
N PHE A 142 9.60 -3.78 6.14
CA PHE A 142 8.93 -4.31 7.34
C PHE A 142 7.55 -4.92 7.07
N GLY A 143 7.42 -5.66 5.96
CA GLY A 143 6.21 -6.33 5.51
C GLY A 143 5.22 -5.44 4.78
N GLY A 144 5.49 -4.14 4.64
CA GLY A 144 4.63 -3.19 3.91
C GLY A 144 5.35 -2.58 2.71
N LEU A 145 4.56 -1.98 1.83
CA LEU A 145 5.03 -1.14 0.74
C LEU A 145 5.54 0.20 1.29
N ARG A 146 6.57 0.76 0.67
CA ARG A 146 6.96 2.16 0.82
C ARG A 146 7.10 2.81 -0.55
N VAL A 147 6.46 3.97 -0.71
CA VAL A 147 6.51 4.76 -1.94
C VAL A 147 7.09 6.14 -1.62
N TYR A 148 8.33 6.36 -2.03
CA TYR A 148 8.98 7.66 -1.92
C TYR A 148 8.78 8.40 -3.23
N ALA A 149 7.87 9.37 -3.25
CA ALA A 149 7.60 10.22 -4.40
C ALA A 149 7.59 11.70 -4.02
N TYR A 150 7.93 12.56 -4.98
CA TYR A 150 7.90 14.01 -4.85
C TYR A 150 6.87 14.58 -5.81
N GLY A 151 6.00 15.45 -5.29
CA GLY A 151 4.90 16.09 -6.01
C GLY A 151 4.00 16.84 -5.03
N SER A 152 2.70 16.90 -5.33
CA SER A 152 1.71 17.61 -4.51
C SER A 152 1.24 16.83 -3.27
N ASP A 153 0.45 17.47 -2.40
CA ASP A 153 -0.17 16.82 -1.25
C ASP A 153 -1.14 15.69 -1.66
N ARG A 154 -1.82 15.82 -2.82
CA ARG A 154 -2.67 14.73 -3.33
C ARG A 154 -1.84 13.50 -3.72
N LEU A 155 -0.61 13.70 -4.20
CA LEU A 155 0.33 12.61 -4.43
C LEU A 155 0.74 11.95 -3.11
N GLY A 156 1.01 12.75 -2.07
CA GLY A 156 1.28 12.22 -0.72
C GLY A 156 0.14 11.36 -0.18
N ARG A 157 -1.12 11.78 -0.35
CA ARG A 157 -2.29 10.95 0.02
C ARG A 157 -2.40 9.67 -0.80
N LEU A 158 -2.04 9.70 -2.08
CA LEU A 158 -2.00 8.49 -2.91
C LEU A 158 -0.91 7.52 -2.43
N THR A 159 0.28 8.03 -2.06
CA THR A 159 1.34 7.17 -1.51
C THR A 159 0.89 6.53 -0.20
N ASP A 160 0.29 7.30 0.71
CA ASP A 160 -0.28 6.78 1.97
C ASP A 160 -1.33 5.69 1.69
N TRP A 161 -2.22 5.91 0.73
CA TRP A 161 -3.20 4.92 0.31
C TRP A 161 -2.55 3.64 -0.19
N CYS A 162 -1.49 3.73 -1.00
CA CYS A 162 -0.77 2.56 -1.51
C CYS A 162 -0.12 1.76 -0.37
N GLU A 163 0.50 2.44 0.59
CA GLU A 163 1.15 1.81 1.73
C GLU A 163 0.12 1.11 2.63
N GLU A 164 -1.00 1.75 2.93
CA GLU A 164 -2.06 1.15 3.74
C GLU A 164 -2.71 -0.07 3.09
N GLN A 165 -2.91 -0.05 1.76
CA GLN A 165 -3.43 -1.21 1.01
C GLN A 165 -2.53 -2.45 1.07
N SER A 166 -1.26 -2.28 1.45
CA SER A 166 -0.27 -3.35 1.50
C SER A 166 -0.19 -4.08 2.85
N ILE A 167 -0.60 -3.44 3.96
CA ILE A 167 -0.26 -3.87 5.34
C ILE A 167 -0.73 -5.29 5.67
N CYS A 168 -1.92 -5.67 5.23
CA CYS A 168 -2.51 -7.00 5.45
C CYS A 168 -2.64 -7.81 4.15
N ARG A 169 -1.92 -7.41 3.11
CA ARG A 169 -1.99 -8.03 1.78
C ARG A 169 -0.74 -8.86 1.53
N CYS A 170 -0.93 -10.16 1.33
CA CYS A 170 0.14 -11.09 0.99
C CYS A 170 0.90 -10.61 -0.24
N MET A 171 2.22 -10.46 -0.12
CA MET A 171 3.10 -10.03 -1.22
C MET A 171 3.12 -11.00 -2.41
N ALA A 172 2.84 -12.28 -2.20
CA ALA A 172 2.90 -13.29 -3.25
C ALA A 172 1.58 -13.45 -4.01
N THR A 173 0.45 -13.38 -3.29
CA THR A 173 -0.88 -13.75 -3.83
C THR A 173 -1.86 -12.59 -3.87
N GLY A 174 -1.60 -11.52 -3.12
CA GLY A 174 -2.53 -10.42 -2.92
C GLY A 174 -3.77 -10.78 -2.10
N MET A 175 -3.83 -11.99 -1.53
CA MET A 175 -4.84 -12.39 -0.54
C MET A 175 -4.54 -11.80 0.84
N GLU A 176 -5.43 -11.99 1.80
CA GLU A 176 -5.16 -11.66 3.20
C GLU A 176 -3.88 -12.36 3.68
N GLY A 177 -3.06 -11.62 4.42
CA GLY A 177 -1.83 -12.10 4.99
C GLY A 177 -1.50 -11.40 6.30
N GLU A 178 -0.57 -11.98 7.03
CA GLU A 178 -0.06 -11.40 8.27
C GLU A 178 1.45 -11.26 8.23
N LEU A 179 1.99 -10.46 9.14
CA LEU A 179 3.42 -10.23 9.23
C LEU A 179 4.14 -11.52 9.68
N ARG A 180 5.05 -12.02 8.84
CA ARG A 180 5.82 -13.24 9.05
C ARG A 180 7.31 -12.95 9.15
N GLN A 181 8.01 -13.76 9.94
CA GLN A 181 9.47 -13.73 10.03
C GLN A 181 10.08 -14.87 9.19
N THR A 182 10.65 -14.54 8.03
CA THR A 182 11.28 -15.49 7.09
C THR A 182 12.80 -15.26 6.96
N GLY A 183 13.38 -14.58 7.96
CA GLY A 183 14.70 -13.93 7.88
C GLY A 183 14.59 -12.43 7.55
N TRP A 184 13.51 -12.05 6.86
CA TRP A 184 13.01 -10.68 6.75
C TRP A 184 11.58 -10.64 7.29
N LEU A 185 11.05 -9.44 7.52
CA LEU A 185 9.65 -9.25 7.86
C LEU A 185 8.86 -9.09 6.55
N LEU A 186 7.99 -10.05 6.23
CA LEU A 186 7.17 -10.06 5.02
C LEU A 186 5.71 -10.28 5.38
N THR A 187 4.77 -9.63 4.68
CA THR A 187 3.35 -9.94 4.84
C THR A 187 2.96 -11.06 3.89
N LEU A 188 2.61 -12.22 4.43
CA LEU A 188 2.35 -13.44 3.67
C LEU A 188 1.09 -14.15 4.18
N SER A 189 0.35 -14.77 3.26
CA SER A 189 -0.67 -15.76 3.60
C SER A 189 0.00 -17.05 4.10
N ASP A 190 -0.77 -17.92 4.75
CA ASP A 190 -0.26 -19.18 5.31
C ASP A 190 0.44 -20.04 4.24
N ALA A 191 -0.22 -20.22 3.09
CA ALA A 191 0.33 -21.01 1.99
C ALA A 191 1.64 -20.42 1.44
N ALA A 192 1.72 -19.09 1.32
CA ALA A 192 2.93 -18.41 0.85
C ALA A 192 4.06 -18.51 1.89
N TYR A 193 3.72 -18.43 3.18
CA TYR A 193 4.67 -18.59 4.27
C TYR A 193 5.23 -20.02 4.33
N GLU A 194 4.38 -21.03 4.23
CA GLU A 194 4.79 -22.44 4.14
C GLU A 194 5.71 -22.68 2.94
N LEU A 195 5.40 -22.09 1.79
CA LEU A 195 6.27 -22.15 0.63
C LEU A 195 7.63 -21.49 0.90
N CYS A 196 7.66 -20.31 1.52
CA CYS A 196 8.91 -19.64 1.93
C CYS A 196 9.77 -20.53 2.83
N GLN A 197 9.17 -21.27 3.75
CA GLN A 197 9.90 -22.18 4.66
C GLN A 197 10.44 -23.41 3.94
N ARG A 198 9.69 -23.95 2.97
CA ARG A 198 10.07 -25.16 2.23
C ARG A 198 11.02 -24.91 1.06
N ASP A 199 10.75 -23.86 0.28
CA ASP A 199 11.44 -23.52 -0.97
C ASP A 199 11.40 -22.00 -1.17
N ARG A 200 12.34 -21.32 -0.53
CA ARG A 200 12.47 -19.86 -0.61
C ARG A 200 12.65 -19.36 -2.05
N PRO A 201 13.51 -19.94 -2.91
CA PRO A 201 13.60 -19.53 -4.31
C PRO A 201 12.27 -19.62 -5.08
N ALA A 202 11.44 -20.64 -4.82
CA ALA A 202 10.12 -20.72 -5.45
C ALA A 202 9.18 -19.61 -4.95
N ALA A 203 9.18 -19.31 -3.66
CA ALA A 203 8.41 -18.18 -3.12
C ALA A 203 8.89 -16.83 -3.69
N GLU A 204 10.21 -16.65 -3.83
CA GLU A 204 10.80 -15.44 -4.42
C GLU A 204 10.38 -15.26 -5.88
N ARG A 205 10.39 -16.33 -6.71
CA ARG A 205 9.86 -16.27 -8.09
C ARG A 205 8.37 -16.00 -8.15
N MET A 206 7.61 -16.42 -7.14
CA MET A 206 6.17 -16.13 -7.06
C MET A 206 5.92 -14.65 -6.74
N MET A 207 6.70 -14.05 -5.83
CA MET A 207 6.60 -12.63 -5.46
C MET A 207 7.22 -11.71 -6.54
N TYR A 208 8.32 -12.13 -7.14
CA TYR A 208 9.10 -11.37 -8.10
C TYR A 208 9.43 -12.26 -9.30
N PRO A 209 8.44 -12.55 -10.15
CA PRO A 209 8.69 -13.32 -11.37
C PRO A 209 9.70 -12.57 -12.24
N PRO A 210 10.69 -13.27 -12.81
CA PRO A 210 11.73 -12.66 -13.62
C PRO A 210 11.13 -12.08 -14.90
N ARG A 211 11.77 -11.05 -15.45
CA ARG A 211 11.47 -10.57 -16.81
C ARG A 211 11.84 -11.66 -17.82
N GLU A 212 11.03 -11.83 -18.86
CA GLU A 212 11.35 -12.75 -19.95
C GLU A 212 12.71 -12.39 -20.56
N GLY A 213 13.60 -13.37 -20.68
CA GLY A 213 14.94 -13.18 -21.26
C GLY A 213 16.00 -12.60 -20.33
N ALA A 214 15.73 -12.44 -19.03
CA ALA A 214 16.74 -11.98 -18.05
C ALA A 214 17.74 -13.08 -17.59
N ASP A 215 17.51 -14.34 -17.96
CA ASP A 215 18.36 -15.50 -17.63
C ASP A 215 19.38 -15.83 -18.74
N GLY A 216 20.03 -14.82 -19.32
CA GLY A 216 21.02 -14.94 -20.40
C GLY A 216 22.33 -14.23 -20.12
#